data_AF-A0A519RQZ7-F1
#
_entry.id   AF-A0A519RQZ7-F1
#
_cell.length_a   1.000
_cell.length_b   1.000
_cell.length_c   1.000
_cell.angle_alpha   90.00
_cell.angle_beta   90.00
_cell.angle_gamma   90.00
#
_symmetry.space_group_name_H-M   'P 1'
#
loop_
_entity.id
_entity.type
_entity.pdbx_description
1 polymer ?
#
loop_
_entity_poly.entity_id
_entity_poly.type
_entity_poly.pdbx_seq_one_letter_code
_entity_poly.pdbx_strand_id
1 'polypeptide(L)'
;MAIIDSADEVKMHNSAIEAGIELVNLQSFINDAIDNKIIPAIGLTEFNNMVAAKPAPDAHYIRAIHLTQAAIVGFMIADYAVNGAVTINSVGVMVARSEKSAPASDKKLMQLRKYNLQKGYTSLEMLINYLEDNINLFPYYAATDEHKNNRGLLINKTPEFQSAGVQLNDNYQLYKSIRIHQQNAEETFIQPILGETINANLLAKILSNSLTIAEKGLLKKVQKPLA
;
A
#
# COMPACT_ATOMS: atom_id res chain seq x y z
N MET A 1 -14.95 17.11 0.51
CA MET A 1 -13.57 17.19 0.03
C MET A 1 -13.06 15.77 -0.10
N ALA A 2 -12.33 15.46 -1.15
CA ALA A 2 -11.79 14.14 -1.41
C ALA A 2 -10.29 14.09 -1.08
N ILE A 3 -9.72 12.89 -0.97
CA ILE A 3 -8.27 12.76 -0.79
C ILE A 3 -7.51 13.27 -2.02
N ILE A 4 -8.10 13.15 -3.22
CA ILE A 4 -7.65 13.76 -4.48
C ILE A 4 -8.80 14.60 -5.03
N ASP A 5 -8.63 15.93 -5.12
CA ASP A 5 -9.65 16.90 -5.55
C ASP A 5 -9.34 17.54 -6.90
N SER A 6 -8.11 17.39 -7.42
CA SER A 6 -7.71 18.03 -8.67
C SER A 6 -6.78 17.17 -9.53
N ALA A 7 -6.75 17.46 -10.83
CA ALA A 7 -5.79 16.87 -11.76
C ALA A 7 -4.33 17.27 -11.42
N ASP A 8 -4.13 18.41 -10.77
CA ASP A 8 -2.79 18.85 -10.35
C ASP A 8 -2.22 17.97 -9.22
N GLU A 9 -3.07 17.51 -8.30
CA GLU A 9 -2.67 16.53 -7.28
C GLU A 9 -2.28 15.19 -7.93
N VAL A 10 -3.04 14.75 -8.93
CA VAL A 10 -2.68 13.55 -9.71
C VAL A 10 -1.32 13.73 -10.39
N LYS A 11 -1.09 14.87 -11.02
CA LYS A 11 0.18 15.22 -11.70
C LYS A 11 1.37 15.31 -10.76
N MET A 12 1.17 15.80 -9.54
CA MET A 12 2.20 15.84 -8.51
C MET A 12 2.81 14.45 -8.26
N HIS A 13 1.97 13.41 -8.37
CA HIS A 13 2.37 12.02 -8.16
C HIS A 13 2.67 11.27 -9.47
N ASN A 14 2.26 11.78 -10.62
CA ASN A 14 2.68 11.30 -11.93
C ASN A 14 2.69 12.41 -12.99
N SER A 15 3.87 12.97 -13.26
CA SER A 15 4.06 14.08 -14.19
C SER A 15 3.87 13.72 -15.67
N ALA A 16 3.75 12.43 -16.01
CA ALA A 16 3.44 12.00 -17.38
C ALA A 16 1.97 12.25 -17.76
N ILE A 17 1.11 12.58 -16.79
CA ILE A 17 -0.28 12.95 -17.04
C ILE A 17 -0.34 14.38 -17.57
N GLU A 18 -1.00 14.57 -18.72
CA GLU A 18 -1.13 15.88 -19.36
C GLU A 18 -2.17 16.78 -18.66
N ALA A 19 -2.09 18.09 -18.91
CA ALA A 19 -2.97 19.09 -18.29
C ALA A 19 -4.45 18.98 -18.71
N GLY A 20 -4.75 18.26 -19.79
CA GLY A 20 -6.10 18.11 -20.32
C GLY A 20 -6.91 16.94 -19.75
N ILE A 21 -6.35 16.15 -18.82
CA ILE A 21 -7.10 15.08 -18.18
C ILE A 21 -8.11 15.67 -17.18
N GLU A 22 -9.38 15.35 -17.37
CA GLU A 22 -10.43 15.69 -16.41
C GLU A 22 -10.51 14.62 -15.32
N LEU A 23 -10.46 15.05 -14.05
CA LEU A 23 -10.47 14.13 -12.91
C LEU A 23 -11.70 13.22 -12.89
N VAL A 24 -12.85 13.71 -13.37
CA VAL A 24 -14.11 12.94 -13.45
C VAL A 24 -13.96 11.65 -14.26
N ASN A 25 -13.10 11.65 -15.29
CA ASN A 25 -12.84 10.48 -16.14
C ASN A 25 -11.97 9.42 -15.45
N LEU A 26 -11.34 9.79 -14.33
CA LEU A 26 -10.49 8.91 -13.52
C LEU A 26 -11.18 8.50 -12.22
N GLN A 27 -12.33 9.09 -11.89
CA GLN A 27 -12.94 9.00 -10.56
C GLN A 27 -13.29 7.55 -10.16
N SER A 28 -13.77 6.73 -11.09
CA SER A 28 -14.05 5.31 -10.79
C SER A 28 -12.78 4.56 -10.38
N PHE A 29 -11.66 4.78 -11.07
CA PHE A 29 -10.38 4.15 -10.77
C PHE A 29 -9.75 4.68 -9.47
N ILE A 30 -10.00 5.95 -9.13
CA ILE A 30 -9.63 6.52 -7.84
C ILE A 30 -10.42 5.82 -6.72
N ASN A 31 -11.73 5.67 -6.88
CA ASN A 31 -12.58 5.00 -5.91
C ASN A 31 -12.17 3.53 -5.75
N ASP A 32 -11.93 2.82 -6.84
CA ASP A 32 -11.46 1.43 -6.81
C ASP A 32 -10.12 1.29 -6.06
N ALA A 33 -9.19 2.23 -6.25
CA ALA A 33 -7.94 2.24 -5.51
C ALA A 33 -8.15 2.49 -4.00
N ILE A 34 -9.05 3.41 -3.65
CA ILE A 34 -9.39 3.71 -2.26
C ILE A 34 -10.02 2.49 -1.59
N ASP A 35 -11.10 1.96 -2.17
CA ASP A 35 -11.92 0.91 -1.58
C ASP A 35 -11.23 -0.44 -1.54
N ASN A 36 -10.46 -0.79 -2.59
CA ASN A 36 -9.84 -2.12 -2.69
C ASN A 36 -8.41 -2.18 -2.15
N LYS A 37 -7.72 -1.04 -1.99
CA LYS A 37 -6.29 -1.02 -1.63
C LYS A 37 -5.98 -0.17 -0.39
N ILE A 38 -6.49 1.06 -0.32
CA ILE A 38 -6.15 1.98 0.76
C ILE A 38 -6.93 1.67 2.04
N ILE A 39 -8.26 1.68 1.98
CA ILE A 39 -9.12 1.42 3.13
C ILE A 39 -8.79 0.06 3.77
N PRO A 40 -8.64 -1.04 3.02
CA PRO A 40 -8.26 -2.34 3.61
C PRO A 40 -6.86 -2.38 4.21
N ALA A 41 -6.02 -1.37 3.97
CA ALA A 41 -4.65 -1.30 4.49
C ALA A 41 -4.53 -0.42 5.74
N ILE A 42 -5.33 0.65 5.86
CA ILE A 42 -5.23 1.62 6.96
C ILE A 42 -6.52 1.79 7.78
N GLY A 43 -7.64 1.26 7.29
CA GLY A 43 -8.97 1.41 7.88
C GLY A 43 -9.69 2.68 7.40
N LEU A 44 -11.02 2.60 7.33
CA LEU A 44 -11.89 3.69 6.87
C LEU A 44 -11.81 4.92 7.78
N THR A 45 -11.74 4.71 9.10
CA THR A 45 -11.70 5.79 10.09
C THR A 45 -10.47 6.66 9.90
N GLU A 46 -9.28 6.05 9.81
CA GLU A 46 -8.04 6.78 9.57
C GLU A 46 -8.06 7.49 8.20
N PHE A 47 -8.52 6.81 7.15
CA PHE A 47 -8.66 7.41 5.82
C PHE A 47 -9.54 8.69 5.86
N ASN A 48 -10.70 8.63 6.52
CA ASN A 48 -11.59 9.78 6.65
C ASN A 48 -10.94 10.93 7.45
N ASN A 49 -10.14 10.62 8.46
CA ASN A 49 -9.38 11.64 9.20
C ASN A 49 -8.34 12.33 8.32
N MET A 50 -7.64 11.59 7.46
CA MET A 50 -6.71 12.18 6.49
C MET A 50 -7.45 13.12 5.51
N VAL A 51 -8.62 12.71 5.02
CA VAL A 51 -9.47 13.54 4.15
C VAL A 51 -9.91 14.82 4.87
N ALA A 52 -10.34 14.70 6.12
CA ALA A 52 -10.77 15.85 6.92
C ALA A 52 -9.61 16.81 7.27
N ALA A 53 -8.41 16.29 7.50
CA ALA A 53 -7.21 17.06 7.83
C ALA A 53 -6.58 17.77 6.62
N LYS A 54 -6.82 17.28 5.40
CA LYS A 54 -6.21 17.80 4.16
C LYS A 54 -6.35 19.32 3.90
N PRO A 55 -7.39 20.08 4.29
CA PRO A 55 -7.45 21.52 4.00
C PRO A 55 -6.40 22.33 4.78
N ALA A 56 -6.02 21.85 5.96
CA ALA A 56 -5.06 22.49 6.85
C ALA A 56 -4.30 21.39 7.62
N PRO A 57 -3.45 20.61 6.93
CA PRO A 57 -2.84 19.42 7.52
C PRO A 57 -1.72 19.80 8.47
N ASP A 58 -1.72 19.17 9.64
CA ASP A 58 -0.56 19.18 10.53
C ASP A 58 0.64 18.51 9.85
N ALA A 59 1.86 18.81 10.33
CA ALA A 59 3.10 18.32 9.73
C ALA A 59 3.13 16.79 9.51
N HIS A 60 2.56 16.02 10.44
CA HIS A 60 2.52 14.56 10.34
C HIS A 60 1.52 14.08 9.27
N TYR A 61 0.37 14.74 9.13
CA TYR A 61 -0.63 14.42 8.10
C TYR A 61 -0.17 14.81 6.69
N ILE A 62 0.65 15.87 6.52
CA ILE A 62 1.19 16.24 5.20
C ILE A 62 1.85 15.05 4.52
N ARG A 63 2.73 14.34 5.24
CA ARG A 63 3.44 13.19 4.69
C ARG A 63 2.52 12.00 4.47
N ALA A 64 1.62 11.72 5.41
CA ALA A 64 0.66 10.61 5.28
C ALA A 64 -0.26 10.81 4.06
N ILE A 65 -0.86 11.99 3.92
CA ILE A 65 -1.71 12.35 2.78
C ILE A 65 -0.93 12.23 1.46
N HIS A 66 0.31 12.73 1.41
CA HIS A 66 1.16 12.63 0.23
C HIS A 66 1.40 11.16 -0.18
N LEU A 67 1.71 10.28 0.78
CA LEU A 67 1.93 8.86 0.50
C LEU A 67 0.62 8.14 0.09
N THR A 68 -0.51 8.49 0.72
CA THR A 68 -1.84 7.99 0.36
C THR A 68 -2.20 8.36 -1.08
N GLN A 69 -2.04 9.63 -1.46
CA GLN A 69 -2.28 10.09 -2.82
C GLN A 69 -1.33 9.41 -3.83
N ALA A 70 -0.04 9.27 -3.50
CA ALA A 70 0.92 8.57 -4.36
C ALA A 70 0.52 7.11 -4.62
N ALA A 71 0.05 6.41 -3.59
CA ALA A 71 -0.45 5.04 -3.70
C ALA A 71 -1.70 4.97 -4.59
N ILE A 72 -2.68 5.85 -4.34
CA ILE A 72 -3.92 5.93 -5.14
C ILE A 72 -3.60 6.19 -6.61
N VAL A 73 -2.75 7.18 -6.91
CA VAL A 73 -2.37 7.51 -8.30
C VAL A 73 -1.67 6.34 -8.98
N GLY A 74 -0.79 5.62 -8.27
CA GLY A 74 -0.17 4.40 -8.81
C GLY A 74 -1.19 3.33 -9.19
N PHE A 75 -2.13 3.01 -8.30
CA PHE A 75 -3.17 2.01 -8.58
C PHE A 75 -4.14 2.48 -9.67
N MET A 76 -4.61 3.73 -9.59
CA MET A 76 -5.50 4.36 -10.56
C MET A 76 -4.91 4.30 -11.98
N ILE A 77 -3.63 4.65 -12.16
CA ILE A 77 -2.98 4.58 -13.48
C ILE A 77 -2.82 3.14 -13.95
N ALA A 78 -2.51 2.21 -13.03
CA ALA A 78 -2.37 0.81 -13.40
C ALA A 78 -3.68 0.22 -13.96
N ASP A 79 -4.81 0.58 -13.37
CA ASP A 79 -6.12 0.12 -13.82
C ASP A 79 -6.64 0.92 -15.03
N TYR A 80 -6.38 2.22 -15.06
CA TYR A 80 -6.70 3.08 -16.20
C TYR A 80 -5.90 2.71 -17.46
N ALA A 81 -4.65 2.26 -17.35
CA ALA A 81 -3.80 1.94 -18.51
C ALA A 81 -4.43 0.93 -19.47
N VAL A 82 -5.27 0.01 -18.96
CA VAL A 82 -5.97 -0.97 -19.81
C VAL A 82 -7.29 -0.41 -20.33
N ASN A 83 -8.04 0.32 -19.48
CA ASN A 83 -9.38 0.80 -19.81
C ASN A 83 -9.37 2.06 -20.67
N GLY A 84 -8.42 2.98 -20.44
CA GLY A 84 -8.27 4.21 -21.22
C GLY A 84 -7.80 3.98 -22.66
N ALA A 85 -7.35 2.77 -23.00
CA ALA A 85 -6.98 2.40 -24.36
C ALA A 85 -8.18 2.02 -25.24
N VAL A 86 -9.37 1.88 -24.65
CA VAL A 86 -10.59 1.47 -25.35
C VAL A 86 -11.72 2.48 -25.19
N THR A 87 -12.65 2.48 -26.13
CA THR A 87 -13.91 3.23 -26.08
C THR A 87 -15.05 2.24 -26.19
N ILE A 88 -16.03 2.35 -25.30
CA ILE A 88 -17.22 1.51 -25.28
C ILE A 88 -18.40 2.37 -25.72
N ASN A 89 -19.07 1.97 -26.80
CA ASN A 89 -20.28 2.62 -27.31
C ASN A 89 -21.33 1.57 -27.71
N SER A 90 -22.47 2.02 -28.23
CA SER A 90 -23.59 1.15 -28.63
C SER A 90 -23.25 0.16 -29.76
N VAL A 91 -22.16 0.39 -30.49
CA VAL A 91 -21.71 -0.46 -31.61
C VAL A 91 -20.67 -1.50 -31.13
N GLY A 92 -20.06 -1.30 -29.95
CA GLY A 92 -19.14 -2.27 -29.33
C GLY A 92 -17.95 -1.61 -28.64
N VAL A 93 -16.88 -2.39 -28.45
CA VAL A 93 -15.61 -1.95 -27.87
C VAL A 93 -14.60 -1.70 -28.99
N MET A 94 -14.04 -0.49 -29.04
CA MET A 94 -13.08 -0.06 -30.08
C MET A 94 -11.80 0.47 -29.43
N VAL A 95 -10.68 0.42 -30.14
CA VAL A 95 -9.42 1.03 -29.67
C VAL A 95 -9.50 2.54 -29.82
N ALA A 96 -9.18 3.27 -28.75
CA ALA A 96 -9.17 4.72 -28.75
C ALA A 96 -8.05 5.26 -29.67
N ARG A 97 -8.41 6.01 -30.71
CA ARG A 97 -7.48 6.61 -31.68
C ARG A 97 -7.84 8.07 -31.93
N SER A 98 -6.83 8.93 -32.07
CA SER A 98 -7.01 10.31 -32.51
C SER A 98 -6.36 10.53 -33.88
N GLU A 99 -6.66 11.66 -34.53
CA GLU A 99 -6.00 12.07 -35.77
C GLU A 99 -4.51 12.41 -35.56
N LYS A 100 -4.13 12.84 -34.34
CA LYS A 100 -2.80 13.34 -34.02
C LYS A 100 -1.88 12.30 -33.37
N SER A 101 -2.43 11.19 -32.90
CA SER A 101 -1.67 10.17 -32.16
C SER A 101 -2.17 8.76 -32.44
N ALA A 102 -1.23 7.84 -32.61
CA ALA A 102 -1.53 6.42 -32.63
C ALA A 102 -1.77 5.89 -31.20
N PRO A 103 -2.61 4.85 -31.03
CA PRO A 103 -2.75 4.17 -29.75
C PRO A 103 -1.41 3.60 -29.28
N ALA A 104 -1.18 3.57 -27.96
CA ALA A 104 -0.03 2.87 -27.41
C ALA A 104 -0.17 1.35 -27.66
N SER A 105 0.94 0.67 -27.91
CA SER A 105 0.91 -0.79 -28.09
C SER A 105 0.63 -1.51 -26.78
N ASP A 106 0.01 -2.69 -26.85
CA ASP A 106 -0.30 -3.53 -25.68
C ASP A 106 0.92 -3.76 -24.79
N LYS A 107 2.10 -3.97 -25.38
CA LYS A 107 3.35 -4.12 -24.62
C LYS A 107 3.69 -2.89 -23.79
N LYS A 108 3.52 -1.68 -24.33
CA LYS A 108 3.74 -0.43 -23.60
C LYS A 108 2.70 -0.23 -22.50
N LEU A 109 1.43 -0.53 -22.79
CA LEU A 109 0.35 -0.45 -21.79
C LEU A 109 0.58 -1.41 -20.63
N MET A 110 0.98 -2.65 -20.91
CA MET A 110 1.30 -3.65 -19.88
C MET A 110 2.51 -3.25 -19.03
N GLN A 111 3.53 -2.63 -19.64
CA GLN A 111 4.68 -2.09 -18.90
C GLN A 111 4.28 -0.91 -18.01
N LEU A 112 3.46 0.01 -18.53
CA LEU A 112 2.92 1.13 -17.77
C LEU A 112 2.09 0.65 -16.57
N ARG A 113 1.22 -0.34 -16.81
CA ARG A 113 0.42 -0.98 -15.75
C ARG A 113 1.31 -1.60 -14.68
N LYS A 114 2.29 -2.43 -15.08
CA LYS A 114 3.20 -3.10 -14.14
C LYS A 114 3.98 -2.08 -13.31
N TYR A 115 4.53 -1.05 -13.94
CA TYR A 115 5.29 0.00 -13.27
C TYR A 115 4.46 0.77 -12.25
N ASN A 116 3.26 1.23 -12.63
CA ASN A 116 2.41 2.00 -11.74
C ASN A 116 1.80 1.13 -10.62
N LEU A 117 1.53 -0.14 -10.89
CA LEU A 117 1.11 -1.09 -9.85
C LEU A 117 2.20 -1.26 -8.79
N GLN A 118 3.44 -1.45 -9.21
CA GLN A 118 4.58 -1.53 -8.29
C GLN A 118 4.73 -0.22 -7.51
N LYS A 119 4.66 0.93 -8.17
CA LYS A 119 4.72 2.25 -7.51
C LYS A 119 3.61 2.44 -6.48
N GLY A 120 2.38 2.01 -6.79
CA GLY A 120 1.23 2.05 -5.89
C GLY A 120 1.48 1.23 -4.62
N TYR A 121 1.95 -0.01 -4.78
CA TYR A 121 2.28 -0.88 -3.65
C TYR A 121 3.47 -0.37 -2.83
N THR A 122 4.53 0.14 -3.45
CA THR A 122 5.66 0.74 -2.73
C THR A 122 5.21 1.94 -1.90
N SER A 123 4.35 2.81 -2.48
CA SER A 123 3.84 3.99 -1.78
C SER A 123 2.92 3.60 -0.61
N LEU A 124 2.12 2.53 -0.78
CA LEU A 124 1.28 1.96 0.27
C LEU A 124 2.12 1.38 1.42
N GLU A 125 3.21 0.66 1.12
CA GLU A 125 4.12 0.17 2.16
C GLU A 125 4.79 1.34 2.91
N MET A 126 5.23 2.36 2.18
CA MET A 126 5.79 3.56 2.79
C MET A 126 4.78 4.28 3.68
N LEU A 127 3.51 4.35 3.27
CA LEU A 127 2.42 4.89 4.08
C LEU A 127 2.28 4.10 5.38
N ILE A 128 2.10 2.79 5.29
CA ILE A 128 1.93 1.92 6.47
C ILE A 128 3.13 2.07 7.40
N ASN A 129 4.36 2.00 6.88
CA ASN A 129 5.56 2.17 7.70
C ASN A 129 5.63 3.54 8.36
N TYR A 130 5.23 4.60 7.66
CA TYR A 130 5.20 5.94 8.23
C TYR A 130 4.17 6.07 9.37
N LEU A 131 2.97 5.52 9.20
CA LEU A 131 1.94 5.51 10.27
C LEU A 131 2.44 4.77 11.50
N GLU A 132 3.09 3.63 11.28
CA GLU A 132 3.60 2.74 12.32
C GLU A 132 4.79 3.33 13.09
N ASP A 133 5.74 3.92 12.36
CA ASP A 133 6.90 4.57 12.97
C ASP A 133 6.49 5.84 13.77
N ASN A 134 5.27 6.36 13.54
CA ASN A 134 4.70 7.52 14.20
C ASN A 134 3.35 7.20 14.89
N ILE A 135 3.14 5.97 15.36
CA ILE A 135 1.83 5.46 15.80
C ILE A 135 1.13 6.35 16.84
N ASN A 136 1.90 6.98 17.73
CA ASN A 136 1.38 7.89 18.76
C ASN A 136 0.71 9.16 18.19
N LEU A 137 1.03 9.53 16.94
CA LEU A 137 0.42 10.66 16.22
C LEU A 137 -0.83 10.24 15.43
N PHE A 138 -1.06 8.94 15.26
CA PHE A 138 -2.18 8.38 14.49
C PHE A 138 -3.06 7.49 15.38
N PRO A 139 -3.73 8.06 16.40
CA PRO A 139 -4.51 7.27 17.37
C PRO A 139 -5.68 6.52 16.73
N TYR A 140 -6.24 7.06 15.63
CA TYR A 140 -7.33 6.40 14.92
C TYR A 140 -6.84 5.17 14.16
N TYR A 141 -5.69 5.26 13.49
CA TYR A 141 -5.00 4.10 12.93
C TYR A 141 -4.62 3.07 14.01
N ALA A 142 -4.04 3.52 15.12
CA ALA A 142 -3.60 2.64 16.21
C ALA A 142 -4.75 1.79 16.80
N ALA A 143 -5.98 2.29 16.72
CA ALA A 143 -7.17 1.59 17.19
C ALA A 143 -7.74 0.59 16.18
N THR A 144 -7.29 0.59 14.92
CA THR A 144 -7.88 -0.25 13.87
C THR A 144 -7.40 -1.70 13.91
N ASP A 145 -8.22 -2.59 13.33
CA ASP A 145 -7.80 -3.96 13.10
C ASP A 145 -6.78 -4.05 11.96
N GLU A 146 -6.76 -3.10 11.03
CA GLU A 146 -5.72 -3.00 10.01
C GLU A 146 -4.33 -2.78 10.61
N HIS A 147 -4.19 -1.94 11.65
CA HIS A 147 -2.92 -1.80 12.38
C HIS A 147 -2.49 -3.12 13.03
N LYS A 148 -3.39 -3.77 13.77
CA LYS A 148 -3.12 -5.09 14.38
C LYS A 148 -2.73 -6.11 13.32
N ASN A 149 -3.40 -6.09 12.18
CA ASN A 149 -3.06 -6.94 11.05
C ASN A 149 -1.69 -6.58 10.50
N ASN A 150 -1.34 -5.32 10.29
CA ASN A 150 -0.03 -4.92 9.74
C ASN A 150 1.16 -5.18 10.68
N ARG A 151 0.91 -5.42 11.97
CA ARG A 151 1.94 -5.68 13.01
C ARG A 151 1.75 -6.97 13.79
N GLY A 152 0.84 -7.83 13.33
CA GLY A 152 0.41 -9.03 14.06
C GLY A 152 1.31 -10.25 13.91
N LEU A 153 2.39 -10.16 13.13
CA LEU A 153 3.30 -11.27 12.85
C LEU A 153 4.71 -11.00 13.39
N LEU A 154 5.58 -12.00 13.34
CA LEU A 154 6.99 -11.86 13.72
C LEU A 154 7.85 -11.18 12.63
N ILE A 155 7.40 -11.20 11.37
CA ILE A 155 7.92 -10.36 10.28
C ILE A 155 6.77 -9.51 9.76
N ASN A 156 6.95 -8.19 9.67
CA ASN A 156 5.88 -7.27 9.30
C ASN A 156 6.21 -6.37 8.12
N LYS A 157 7.49 -6.19 7.78
CA LYS A 157 7.94 -5.32 6.67
C LYS A 157 8.66 -6.14 5.58
N THR A 158 8.55 -5.74 4.32
CA THR A 158 9.29 -6.39 3.22
C THR A 158 10.80 -6.42 3.47
N PRO A 159 11.44 -5.32 3.95
CA PRO A 159 12.87 -5.33 4.25
C PRO A 159 13.27 -6.28 5.39
N GLU A 160 12.36 -6.54 6.35
CA GLU A 160 12.61 -7.51 7.43
C GLU A 160 12.65 -8.93 6.87
N PHE A 161 11.68 -9.26 6.00
CA PHE A 161 11.64 -10.55 5.30
C PHE A 161 12.88 -10.77 4.43
N GLN A 162 13.29 -9.75 3.68
CA GLN A 162 14.53 -9.81 2.89
C GLN A 162 15.78 -10.00 3.74
N SER A 163 15.87 -9.27 4.85
CA SER A 163 17.00 -9.37 5.78
C SER A 163 17.09 -10.73 6.46
N ALA A 164 15.98 -11.48 6.52
CA ALA A 164 15.95 -12.83 7.06
C ALA A 164 16.54 -13.89 6.10
N GLY A 165 16.63 -13.60 4.79
CA GLY A 165 17.39 -14.44 3.85
C GLY A 165 16.78 -14.63 2.46
N VAL A 166 15.58 -14.10 2.18
CA VAL A 166 14.88 -14.30 0.90
C VAL A 166 14.76 -12.99 0.12
N GLN A 167 15.38 -12.92 -1.06
CA GLN A 167 15.36 -11.70 -1.87
C GLN A 167 14.02 -11.48 -2.57
N LEU A 168 13.32 -10.41 -2.19
CA LEU A 168 12.06 -9.97 -2.78
C LEU A 168 12.22 -8.77 -3.74
N ASN A 169 13.41 -8.18 -3.84
CA ASN A 169 13.69 -6.95 -4.59
C ASN A 169 12.71 -5.82 -4.25
N ASP A 170 12.44 -5.63 -2.95
CA ASP A 170 11.57 -4.60 -2.37
C ASP A 170 10.14 -4.66 -2.94
N ASN A 171 9.69 -5.85 -3.32
CA ASN A 171 8.37 -6.07 -3.89
C ASN A 171 7.33 -6.35 -2.78
N TYR A 172 6.73 -5.27 -2.29
CA TYR A 172 5.66 -5.34 -1.29
C TYR A 172 4.45 -6.18 -1.73
N GLN A 173 4.11 -6.16 -3.02
CA GLN A 173 3.00 -6.97 -3.54
C GLN A 173 3.27 -8.47 -3.35
N LEU A 174 4.49 -8.90 -3.64
CA LEU A 174 4.92 -10.28 -3.45
C LEU A 174 4.93 -10.63 -1.96
N TYR A 175 5.50 -9.77 -1.11
CA TYR A 175 5.47 -9.96 0.34
C TYR A 175 4.03 -10.14 0.87
N LYS A 176 3.10 -9.28 0.46
CA LYS A 176 1.68 -9.38 0.84
C LYS A 176 1.06 -10.73 0.47
N SER A 177 1.46 -11.31 -0.66
CA SER A 177 0.99 -12.65 -1.07
C SER A 177 1.62 -13.80 -0.26
N ILE A 178 2.88 -13.66 0.16
CA ILE A 178 3.59 -14.67 0.96
C ILE A 178 3.15 -14.62 2.43
N ARG A 179 2.69 -13.46 2.90
CA ARG A 179 2.31 -13.21 4.29
C ARG A 179 1.34 -14.23 4.89
N ILE A 180 0.40 -14.76 4.10
CA ILE A 180 -0.53 -15.80 4.57
C ILE A 180 0.21 -17.13 4.87
N HIS A 181 1.22 -17.48 4.07
CA HIS A 181 2.04 -18.66 4.30
C HIS A 181 2.97 -18.46 5.50
N GLN A 182 3.50 -17.23 5.66
CA GLN A 182 4.28 -16.86 6.85
C GLN A 182 3.43 -17.02 8.12
N GLN A 183 2.20 -16.51 8.14
CA GLN A 183 1.30 -16.67 9.28
C GLN A 183 1.07 -18.14 9.63
N ASN A 184 0.75 -18.97 8.62
CA ASN A 184 0.57 -20.41 8.83
C ASN A 184 1.85 -21.07 9.40
N ALA A 185 3.04 -20.65 8.94
CA ALA A 185 4.30 -21.17 9.43
C ALA A 185 4.60 -20.71 10.88
N GLU A 186 4.25 -19.47 11.23
CA GLU A 186 4.34 -18.95 12.59
C GLU A 186 3.48 -19.78 13.55
N GLU A 187 2.21 -19.99 13.20
CA GLU A 187 1.26 -20.74 14.02
C GLU A 187 1.63 -22.23 14.14
N THR A 188 2.06 -22.86 13.03
CA THR A 188 2.29 -24.31 12.97
C THR A 188 3.65 -24.72 13.53
N PHE A 189 4.71 -23.96 13.25
CA PHE A 189 6.08 -24.39 13.52
C PHE A 189 6.77 -23.57 14.60
N ILE A 190 6.54 -22.26 14.65
CA ILE A 190 7.28 -21.39 15.56
C ILE A 190 6.60 -21.28 16.92
N GLN A 191 5.29 -21.03 16.95
CA GLN A 191 4.53 -20.85 18.18
C GLN A 191 4.65 -22.05 19.13
N PRO A 192 4.60 -23.33 18.68
CA PRO A 192 4.79 -24.47 19.57
C PRO A 192 6.19 -24.54 20.19
N ILE A 193 7.22 -24.04 19.50
CA ILE A 193 8.61 -24.06 19.98
C ILE A 193 8.85 -22.93 21.00
N LEU A 194 8.34 -21.73 20.72
CA LEU A 194 8.46 -20.60 21.64
C LEU A 194 7.58 -20.77 22.89
N GLY A 195 6.45 -21.47 22.73
CA GLY A 195 5.39 -21.50 23.71
C GLY A 195 4.53 -20.24 23.68
N GLU A 196 3.27 -20.39 24.10
CA GLU A 196 2.24 -19.35 24.02
C GLU A 196 2.66 -18.05 24.74
N THR A 197 3.22 -18.15 25.94
CA THR A 197 3.58 -16.99 26.75
C THR A 197 4.67 -16.12 26.10
N ILE A 198 5.73 -16.74 25.57
CA ILE A 198 6.83 -16.00 24.93
C ILE A 198 6.35 -15.41 23.60
N ASN A 199 5.60 -16.18 22.82
CA ASN A 199 5.06 -15.72 21.54
C ASN A 199 4.14 -14.50 21.72
N ALA A 200 3.16 -14.60 22.64
CA ALA A 200 2.24 -13.51 22.93
C ALA A 200 2.97 -12.26 23.45
N ASN A 201 4.00 -12.43 24.29
CA ASN A 201 4.81 -11.32 24.78
C ASN A 201 5.56 -10.61 23.64
N LEU A 202 6.20 -11.38 22.74
CA LEU A 202 6.90 -10.82 21.59
C LEU A 202 5.96 -10.05 20.68
N LEU A 203 4.80 -10.61 20.32
CA LEU A 203 3.82 -9.95 19.46
C LEU A 203 3.28 -8.66 20.09
N ALA A 204 2.97 -8.67 21.40
CA ALA A 204 2.54 -7.45 22.10
C ALA A 204 3.62 -6.37 22.13
N LYS A 205 4.89 -6.75 22.25
CA LYS A 205 6.03 -5.81 22.21
C LYS A 205 6.37 -5.33 20.81
N ILE A 206 6.13 -6.13 19.78
CA ILE A 206 6.20 -5.70 18.37
C ILE A 206 5.14 -4.62 18.13
N LEU A 207 3.89 -4.88 18.52
CA LEU A 207 2.78 -3.96 18.33
C LEU A 207 3.00 -2.61 19.05
N SER A 208 3.57 -2.64 20.25
CA SER A 208 3.88 -1.44 21.04
C SER A 208 5.27 -0.85 20.76
N ASN A 209 6.02 -1.39 19.78
CA ASN A 209 7.40 -1.00 19.45
C ASN A 209 8.33 -0.90 20.68
N SER A 210 8.24 -1.87 21.60
CA SER A 210 8.88 -1.83 22.92
C SER A 210 9.87 -2.99 23.19
N LEU A 211 10.30 -3.68 22.12
CA LEU A 211 11.25 -4.80 22.22
C LEU A 211 12.60 -4.38 22.82
N THR A 212 13.07 -5.15 23.80
CA THR A 212 14.42 -5.02 24.36
C THR A 212 15.51 -5.51 23.39
N ILE A 213 16.78 -5.24 23.68
CA ILE A 213 17.91 -5.69 22.86
C ILE A 213 17.95 -7.23 22.76
N ALA A 214 17.72 -7.93 23.87
CA ALA A 214 17.71 -9.38 23.91
C ALA A 214 16.56 -9.95 23.05
N GLU A 215 15.38 -9.33 23.12
CA GLU A 215 14.21 -9.76 22.35
C GLU A 215 14.37 -9.46 20.85
N LYS A 216 15.01 -8.34 20.47
CA LYS A 216 15.42 -8.10 19.08
C LYS A 216 16.39 -9.17 18.58
N GLY A 217 17.29 -9.63 19.44
CA GLY A 217 18.22 -10.73 19.16
C GLY A 217 17.49 -12.06 18.94
N LEU A 218 16.51 -12.38 19.80
CA LEU A 218 15.66 -13.56 19.65
C LEU A 218 14.83 -13.49 18.38
N LEU A 219 14.17 -12.35 18.13
CA LEU A 219 13.35 -12.12 16.95
C LEU A 219 14.13 -12.41 15.67
N LYS A 220 15.33 -11.86 15.52
CA LYS A 220 16.19 -12.12 14.34
C LYS A 220 16.47 -13.60 14.11
N LYS A 221 16.61 -14.41 15.17
CA LYS A 221 16.83 -15.86 15.05
C LYS A 221 15.58 -16.61 14.59
N VAL A 222 14.40 -16.13 15.01
CA VAL A 222 13.11 -16.72 14.68
C VAL A 222 12.63 -16.31 13.28
N GLN A 223 12.97 -15.10 12.84
CA GLN A 223 12.60 -14.60 11.50
C GLN A 223 13.27 -15.41 10.37
N LYS A 224 14.49 -15.91 10.57
CA LYS A 224 15.22 -16.68 9.55
C LYS A 224 14.50 -17.94 9.07
N PRO A 225 14.00 -18.85 9.93
CA PRO A 225 13.23 -20.02 9.48
C PRO A 225 11.82 -19.68 8.98
N LEU A 226 11.33 -18.45 9.18
CA LEU A 226 10.02 -18.00 8.69
C LEU A 226 10.04 -17.41 7.29
N ALA A 227 11.19 -16.89 6.86
CA ALA A 227 11.41 -16.34 5.54
C ALA A 227 11.84 -17.43 4.54
#